data_AF-A0A961MQK9-F1
#
_entry.id   AF-A0A961MQK9-F1
#
_cell.length_a   1.000
_cell.length_b   1.000
_cell.length_c   1.000
_cell.angle_alpha   90.00
_cell.angle_beta   90.00
_cell.angle_gamma   90.00
#
_symmetry.space_group_name_H-M   'P 1'
#
loop_
_entity.id
_entity.type
_entity.pdbx_description
1 polymer ?
#
loop_
_entity_poly.entity_id
_entity_poly.type
_entity_poly.pdbx_seq_one_letter_code
_entity_poly.pdbx_strand_id
1 'polypeptide(L)' 'DTWYVYPDAATPAPLPSALPFHELPNVVMTPHMSGWTQGTIDRRRAAMAENVNRLARGAPLLDRLR' A
#
# COMPACT_ATOMS: atom_id res chain seq x y z
N ASP A 1 6.03 -9.41 3.46
CA ASP A 1 5.56 -8.02 3.55
C ASP A 1 4.05 -7.91 3.34
N THR A 2 3.45 -8.58 2.35
CA THR A 2 1.99 -8.53 2.15
C THR A 2 1.20 -9.04 3.35
N TRP A 3 0.06 -8.40 3.62
CA TRP A 3 -0.93 -8.82 4.60
C TRP A 3 -2.12 -9.45 3.89
N TYR A 4 -2.52 -10.64 4.33
CA TYR A 4 -3.74 -11.32 3.85
C TYR A 4 -4.92 -11.11 4.80
N VAL A 5 -4.63 -10.75 6.05
CA VAL A 5 -5.61 -10.37 7.06
C VAL A 5 -5.31 -8.94 7.48
N TYR A 6 -6.30 -8.06 7.37
CA TYR A 6 -6.18 -6.65 7.73
C TYR A 6 -6.84 -6.38 9.09
N PRO A 7 -6.34 -5.40 9.85
CA PRO A 7 -6.93 -5.03 11.12
C PRO A 7 -8.30 -4.37 10.89
N ASP A 8 -9.22 -4.65 11.80
CA ASP A 8 -10.53 -4.00 11.85
C ASP A 8 -10.86 -3.56 13.28
N ALA A 9 -12.07 -3.03 13.49
CA ALA A 9 -12.48 -2.54 14.81
C ALA A 9 -12.60 -3.65 15.87
N ALA A 10 -12.96 -4.87 15.48
CA ALA A 10 -13.09 -6.02 16.39
C ALA A 10 -11.73 -6.68 16.66
N THR A 11 -10.85 -6.69 15.66
CA THR A 11 -9.50 -7.26 15.73
C THR A 11 -8.48 -6.24 15.22
N PRO A 12 -8.01 -5.33 16.09
CA PRO A 12 -7.15 -4.21 15.68
C PRO A 12 -5.70 -4.62 15.40
N ALA A 13 -5.28 -5.82 15.82
CA ALA A 13 -3.92 -6.33 15.66
C ALA A 13 -3.91 -7.84 15.31
N PRO A 14 -4.46 -8.24 14.15
CA PRO A 14 -4.44 -9.63 13.73
C PRO A 14 -3.03 -10.07 13.33
N LEU A 15 -2.78 -11.38 13.33
CA LEU A 15 -1.66 -11.94 12.58
C LEU A 15 -1.91 -11.74 11.08
N PRO A 16 -0.87 -11.47 10.26
CA PRO A 16 -1.05 -11.08 8.87
C PRO A 16 -1.47 -12.22 7.93
N SER A 17 -1.62 -13.44 8.46
CA SER A 17 -1.99 -14.66 7.76
C SER A 17 -2.67 -15.63 8.73
N ALA A 18 -3.47 -16.56 8.18
CA ALA A 18 -4.01 -17.70 8.93
C ALA A 18 -2.94 -18.75 9.28
N LEU A 19 -1.76 -18.69 8.65
CA LEU A 19 -0.65 -19.61 8.90
C LEU A 19 0.40 -18.98 9.85
N PRO A 20 1.05 -19.77 10.72
CA PRO A 20 1.95 -19.28 11.77
C PRO A 20 3.36 -18.95 11.24
N PHE A 21 3.48 -18.14 10.18
CA PHE A 21 4.78 -17.79 9.60
C PHE A 21 5.72 -17.07 10.56
N HIS A 22 5.18 -16.44 11.61
CA HIS A 22 5.94 -15.74 12.65
C HIS A 22 6.74 -16.69 13.57
N GLU A 23 6.42 -17.99 13.57
CA GLU A 23 7.14 -19.01 14.34
C GLU A 23 8.38 -19.54 13.61
N LEU A 24 8.52 -19.24 12.30
CA LEU A 24 9.62 -19.73 11.50
C LEU A 24 10.91 -18.94 11.78
N PRO A 25 12.02 -19.58 12.20
CA PRO A 25 13.24 -18.89 12.60
C PRO A 25 14.01 -18.27 11.42
N ASN A 26 13.65 -18.63 10.19
CA ASN A 26 14.28 -18.21 8.94
C ASN A 26 13.42 -17.22 8.13
N VAL A 27 12.41 -16.61 8.76
CA VAL A 27 11.50 -15.66 8.11
C VAL A 27 11.55 -14.30 8.81
N VAL A 28 11.73 -13.24 8.02
CA VAL A 28 11.55 -11.86 8.48
C VAL A 28 10.19 -11.36 8.02
N MET A 29 9.37 -10.92 8.97
CA MET A 29 8.03 -10.38 8.72
C MET A 29 8.02 -8.86 8.89
N THR A 30 7.31 -8.18 7.99
CA THR A 30 7.16 -6.72 7.97
C THR A 30 5.68 -6.36 7.75
N PRO A 31 5.18 -5.25 8.33
CA PRO A 31 3.75 -4.96 8.36
C PRO A 31 3.22 -4.30 7.06
N HIS A 32 3.48 -4.89 5.89
CA HIS A 32 3.13 -4.31 4.58
C HIS A 32 3.70 -2.91 4.35
N MET A 33 4.99 -2.75 4.67
CA MET A 33 5.67 -1.45 4.69
C MET A 33 6.78 -1.31 3.64
N SER A 34 7.00 -2.30 2.76
CA SER A 34 8.06 -2.20 1.74
C SER A 34 7.91 -0.98 0.82
N GLY A 35 6.68 -0.55 0.56
CA GLY A 35 6.39 0.65 -0.24
C GLY A 35 6.45 1.98 0.51
N TRP A 36 6.75 1.98 1.81
CA TRP A 36 6.66 3.17 2.66
C TRP A 36 8.00 3.90 2.79
N THR A 37 8.40 4.57 1.72
CA THR A 37 9.61 5.42 1.70
C THR A 37 9.25 6.85 1.36
N GLN A 38 10.06 7.82 1.83
CA GLN A 38 9.87 9.24 1.51
C GLN A 38 9.72 9.48 0.00
N GLY A 39 10.63 8.90 -0.80
CA GLY A 39 10.56 9.02 -2.26
C GLY A 39 9.32 8.38 -2.89
N THR A 40 8.78 7.29 -2.32
CA THR A 40 7.53 6.69 -2.83
C THR A 40 6.33 7.57 -2.50
N ILE A 41 6.28 8.12 -1.30
CA ILE A 41 5.23 9.05 -0.87
C ILE A 41 5.23 10.29 -1.76
N ASP A 42 6.40 10.89 -2.03
CA ASP A 42 6.52 12.10 -2.84
C ASP A 42 6.09 11.87 -4.29
N ARG A 43 6.55 10.77 -4.92
CA ARG A 43 6.13 10.42 -6.28
C ARG A 43 4.64 10.13 -6.38
N ARG A 44 4.06 9.43 -5.40
CA ARG A 44 2.60 9.18 -5.35
C ARG A 44 1.82 10.49 -5.25
N ARG A 45 2.23 11.40 -4.36
CA ARG A 45 1.61 12.73 -4.23
C ARG A 45 1.67 13.51 -5.53
N ALA A 46 2.82 13.55 -6.19
CA ALA A 46 3.00 14.22 -7.46
C ALA A 46 2.09 13.64 -8.56
N ALA A 47 2.04 12.31 -8.69
CA ALA A 47 1.18 11.64 -9.68
C ALA A 47 -0.31 11.93 -9.45
N MET A 48 -0.77 11.89 -8.19
CA MET A 48 -2.16 12.22 -7.83
C MET A 48 -2.48 13.68 -8.17
N ALA A 49 -1.62 14.63 -7.79
CA ALA A 49 -1.82 16.05 -8.07
C ALA A 49 -1.86 16.35 -9.58
N GLU A 50 -0.99 15.70 -10.36
CA GLU A 50 -0.97 15.88 -11.82
C GLU A 50 -2.26 15.35 -12.46
N ASN A 51 -2.78 14.21 -12.01
CA ASN A 51 -4.07 13.70 -12.50
C ASN A 51 -5.25 14.61 -12.14
N VAL A 52 -5.25 15.23 -10.95
CA VAL A 52 -6.25 16.25 -10.58
C VAL A 52 -6.17 17.45 -11.54
N ASN A 53 -4.96 17.96 -11.81
CA ASN A 53 -4.76 19.08 -12.74
C ASN A 53 -5.16 18.74 -14.19
N ARG A 54 -4.87 17.51 -14.66
CA ARG A 54 -5.29 17.03 -15.97
C ARG A 54 -6.79 16.96 -16.09
N LEU A 55 -7.45 16.38 -15.09
CA LEU A 55 -8.90 16.28 -15.04
C LEU A 55 -9.57 17.66 -15.12
N ALA A 56 -9.10 18.61 -14.31
CA ALA A 56 -9.63 19.98 -14.28
C ALA A 56 -9.52 20.71 -15.64
N ARG A 57 -8.54 20.33 -16.48
CA ARG A 57 -8.32 20.90 -17.82
C ARG A 57 -8.93 20.07 -18.95
N GLY A 58 -9.67 18.99 -18.65
CA GLY A 58 -10.21 18.07 -19.65
C GLY A 58 -9.15 17.25 -20.38
N ALA A 59 -7.93 17.14 -19.82
CA ALA A 59 -6.84 16.36 -20.41
C ALA A 59 -6.94 14.87 -20.01
N PRO A 60 -6.38 13.94 -20.83
CA PRO A 60 -6.31 12.53 -20.48
C PRO A 60 -5.52 12.28 -19.19
N LEU A 61 -6.05 11.40 -18.33
CA LEU A 61 -5.39 10.94 -17.11
C LEU A 61 -4.18 10.06 -17.43
N LEU A 62 -3.13 10.20 -16.62
CA LEU A 62 -2.01 9.26 -16.55
C LEU A 62 -2.47 7.95 -15.89
N ASP A 63 -1.88 6.83 -16.30
CA ASP A 63 -2.10 5.50 -15.72
C ASP A 63 -3.57 5.05 -15.64
N ARG A 64 -4.40 5.51 -16.59
CA ARG A 64 -5.80 5.10 -16.68
C ARG A 64 -5.91 3.61 -16.98
N LEU A 65 -6.56 2.87 -16.10
CA LEU A 65 -6.89 1.46 -16.30
C LEU A 65 -7.89 1.29 -17.45
N ARG A 66 -7.79 0.16 -18.16
CA ARG A 66 -8.70 -0.20 -19.25
C ARG A 66 -10.02 -0.73 -18.73
#